data_AF-A0A959SYW8-F1
#
_entry.id   AF-A0A959SYW8-F1
#
_cell.length_a   1.000
_cell.length_b   1.000
_cell.length_c   1.000
_cell.angle_alpha   90.00
_cell.angle_beta   90.00
_cell.angle_gamma   90.00
#
_symmetry.space_group_name_H-M   'P 1'
#
loop_
_entity.id
_entity.type
_entity.pdbx_description
1 polymer ?
#
loop_
_entity_poly.entity_id
_entity_poly.type
_entity_poly.pdbx_seq_one_letter_code
_entity_poly.pdbx_strand_id
1 'polypeptide(L)' 'GVVKAEYTKFLPGPDGSAPAYYRMAELYFEGPAEMQQALTSPEGQAMAADLANFATGGATIIFGTVE' A
#
# COMPACT_ATOMS: atom_id res chain seq x y z
N GLY A 1 6.94 -11.34 -7.81
CA GLY A 1 5.86 -10.37 -8.12
C GLY A 1 4.88 -10.32 -6.95
N VAL A 2 3.75 -9.61 -7.09
CA VAL A 2 2.70 -9.62 -6.05
C VAL A 2 1.97 -10.97 -6.07
N VAL A 3 1.83 -11.63 -4.92
CA VAL A 3 1.14 -12.92 -4.78
C VAL A 3 -0.24 -12.83 -4.14
N LYS A 4 -0.49 -11.75 -3.37
CA LYS A 4 -1.81 -11.41 -2.82
C LYS A 4 -1.91 -9.89 -2.75
N ALA A 5 -3.11 -9.36 -2.96
CA ALA A 5 -3.42 -7.96 -2.73
C ALA A 5 -4.70 -7.86 -1.88
N GLU A 6 -4.66 -7.01 -0.86
CA GLU A 6 -5.83 -6.67 -0.05
C GLU A 6 -6.05 -5.17 -0.08
N TYR A 7 -7.31 -4.75 -0.14
CA TYR A 7 -7.70 -3.35 -0.22
C TYR A 7 -8.72 -3.02 0.85
N THR A 8 -8.37 -2.05 1.69
CA THR A 8 -9.20 -1.66 2.83
C THR A 8 -9.66 -0.22 2.64
N LYS A 9 -10.97 0.01 2.74
CA LYS A 9 -11.54 1.35 3.01
C LYS A 9 -11.81 1.44 4.50
N PHE A 10 -11.19 2.40 5.16
CA PHE A 10 -11.42 2.56 6.58
C PHE A 10 -12.79 3.19 6.84
N LEU A 11 -13.41 2.75 7.91
CA LEU A 11 -14.70 3.22 8.38
C LEU A 11 -14.51 4.29 9.47
N PRO A 12 -15.49 5.17 9.70
CA PRO A 12 -15.48 6.03 10.88
C PRO A 12 -15.30 5.25 12.18
N GLY A 13 -14.73 5.91 13.19
CA GLY A 13 -14.64 5.35 14.54
C GLY A 13 -16.01 5.13 15.17
N PRO A 14 -16.11 4.36 16.27
CA PRO A 14 -17.39 4.15 16.98
C PRO A 14 -18.06 5.44 17.46
N ASP A 15 -17.28 6.50 17.66
CA ASP A 15 -17.72 7.85 18.04
C ASP A 15 -18.11 8.73 16.83
N GLY A 16 -18.04 8.20 15.62
CA GLY A 16 -18.30 8.91 14.37
C GLY A 16 -17.13 9.76 13.86
N SER A 17 -15.97 9.72 14.52
CA SER A 17 -14.78 10.43 14.05
C SER A 17 -14.29 9.88 12.70
N ALA A 18 -13.71 10.75 11.87
CA ALA A 18 -13.12 10.33 10.60
C ALA A 18 -11.94 9.38 10.83
N PRO A 19 -11.74 8.36 9.97
CA PRO A 19 -10.61 7.45 10.13
C PRO A 19 -9.27 8.16 9.92
N ALA A 20 -8.22 7.69 10.60
CA ALA A 20 -6.87 8.23 10.45
C ALA A 20 -6.31 8.10 9.02
N TYR A 21 -6.72 7.05 8.31
CA TYR A 21 -6.39 6.82 6.90
C TYR A 21 -7.67 6.61 6.10
N TYR A 22 -7.71 7.07 4.85
CA TYR A 22 -8.86 6.86 3.98
C TYR A 22 -8.88 5.45 3.35
N ARG A 23 -7.71 4.97 2.91
CA ARG A 23 -7.52 3.71 2.19
C ARG A 23 -6.17 3.08 2.54
N MET A 24 -6.10 1.75 2.47
CA MET A 24 -4.87 0.96 2.53
C MET A 24 -4.89 -0.08 1.42
N ALA A 25 -3.71 -0.32 0.83
CA ALA A 25 -3.45 -1.44 -0.05
C ALA A 25 -2.28 -2.23 0.52
N GLU A 26 -2.49 -3.53 0.73
CA GLU A 26 -1.46 -4.45 1.23
C GLU A 26 -1.04 -5.34 0.06
N LEU A 27 0.22 -5.25 -0.33
CA LEU A 27 0.80 -6.04 -1.40
C LEU A 27 1.72 -7.08 -0.77
N TYR A 28 1.39 -8.34 -1.00
CA TYR A 28 2.14 -9.47 -0.47
C TYR A 28 3.06 -10.02 -1.54
N PHE A 29 4.24 -10.45 -1.11
CA PHE A 29 5.28 -11.03 -1.95
C PHE A 29 5.70 -12.37 -1.33
N GLU A 30 6.33 -13.24 -2.13
CA GLU A 30 6.82 -14.53 -1.61
C GLU A 30 7.87 -14.35 -0.49
N GLY A 31 8.63 -13.25 -0.55
CA GLY A 31 9.58 -12.87 0.47
C GLY A 31 10.18 -11.48 0.22
N PRO A 32 11.11 -11.05 1.10
CA PRO A 32 11.75 -9.74 1.00
C PRO A 32 12.55 -9.53 -0.31
N ALA A 33 13.15 -10.58 -0.87
CA ALA A 33 13.92 -10.49 -2.11
C ALA A 33 13.01 -10.22 -3.31
N GLU A 34 11.89 -10.94 -3.41
CA GLU A 34 10.90 -10.81 -4.47
C GLU A 34 10.16 -9.47 -4.37
N MET A 35 9.93 -8.97 -3.15
CA MET A 35 9.43 -7.62 -2.90
C MET A 35 10.40 -6.57 -3.45
N GLN A 36 11.69 -6.64 -3.07
CA GLN A 36 12.69 -5.67 -3.51
C GLN A 36 12.82 -5.67 -5.04
N GLN A 37 12.85 -6.84 -5.67
CA GLN A 37 12.89 -6.97 -7.12
C GLN A 37 11.64 -6.36 -7.78
N ALA A 38 10.46 -6.60 -7.22
CA ALA A 38 9.21 -6.05 -7.75
C ALA A 38 9.17 -4.52 -7.63
N LEU A 39 9.57 -3.95 -6.50
CA LEU A 39 9.53 -2.50 -6.27
C LEU A 39 10.60 -1.72 -7.03
N THR A 40 11.72 -2.36 -7.37
CA THR A 40 12.78 -1.75 -8.18
C THR A 40 12.58 -1.92 -9.69
N SER A 41 11.59 -2.71 -10.11
CA SER A 41 11.21 -2.85 -11.51
C SER A 41 10.67 -1.52 -12.10
N PRO A 42 10.70 -1.34 -13.43
CA PRO A 42 10.06 -0.21 -14.09
C PRO A 42 8.60 -0.01 -13.70
N GLU A 43 7.84 -1.10 -13.55
CA GLU A 43 6.44 -1.09 -13.15
C GLU A 43 6.27 -0.64 -11.69
N GLY A 44 7.14 -1.09 -10.79
CA GLY A 44 7.14 -0.68 -9.38
C GLY A 44 7.45 0.80 -9.20
N GLN A 45 8.42 1.32 -9.96
CA GLN A 45 8.76 2.75 -9.96
C GLN A 45 7.62 3.60 -10.54
N ALA A 46 6.99 3.14 -11.62
CA ALA A 46 5.83 3.82 -12.21
C ALA A 46 4.65 3.87 -11.23
N MET A 47 4.37 2.76 -10.54
CA MET A 47 3.34 2.71 -9.49
C MET A 47 3.62 3.72 -8.36
N ALA A 48 4.87 3.79 -7.88
CA ALA A 48 5.24 4.72 -6.81
C ALA A 48 5.09 6.18 -7.24
N ALA A 49 5.46 6.51 -8.49
CA ALA A 49 5.30 7.84 -9.05
C ALA A 49 3.82 8.24 -9.22
N ASP A 50 2.95 7.27 -9.53
CA ASP A 50 1.52 7.51 -9.76
C ASP A 50 0.74 7.81 -8.46
N LEU A 51 1.28 7.46 -7.28
CA LEU A 51 0.64 7.75 -6.00
C LEU A 51 0.32 9.24 -5.83
N ALA A 52 1.21 10.13 -6.28
CA ALA A 52 1.01 11.57 -6.20
C ALA A 52 -0.16 12.06 -7.09
N ASN A 53 -0.53 11.30 -8.13
CA ASN A 53 -1.61 11.68 -9.04
C ASN A 53 -3.00 11.47 -8.43
N PHE A 54 -3.18 10.48 -7.54
CA PHE A 54 -4.50 10.14 -6.99
C PHE A 54 -4.60 10.22 -5.46
N ALA A 55 -3.51 10.06 -4.72
CA ALA A 55 -3.49 10.11 -3.25
C ALA A 55 -3.26 11.55 -2.76
N THR A 56 -4.23 12.43 -3.03
CA THR A 56 -4.12 13.88 -2.74
C THR A 56 -3.95 14.21 -1.26
N GLY A 57 -4.35 13.32 -0.35
CA GLY A 57 -4.09 13.42 1.09
C GLY A 57 -2.70 12.95 1.52
N GLY A 58 -1.83 12.61 0.58
CA GLY A 58 -0.54 11.96 0.81
C GLY A 58 -0.66 10.43 0.86
N ALA A 59 0.50 9.77 0.81
CA ALA A 59 0.64 8.33 0.96
C ALA A 59 1.76 8.00 1.95
N THR A 60 1.58 6.94 2.73
CA THR A 60 2.63 6.37 3.59
C THR A 60 2.91 4.96 3.09
N ILE A 61 4.18 4.66 2.83
CA ILE A 61 4.63 3.32 2.43
C ILE A 61 5.37 2.70 3.60
N ILE A 62 4.98 1.48 3.96
CA ILE A 62 5.55 0.73 5.07
C ILE A 62 5.90 -0.67 4.54
N PHE A 63 7.00 -1.24 5.05
CA PHE A 63 7.44 -2.60 4.74
C PHE A 63 7.41 -3.44 6.02
N GLY A 64 6.94 -4.69 5.91
CA GLY A 64 6.80 -5.59 7.05
C GLY A 64 6.72 -7.05 6.62
N THR A 65 6.78 -7.95 7.60
CA THR A 65 6.57 -9.39 7.42
C THR A 65 5.36 -9.80 8.25
N VAL A 66 4.55 -10.72 7.73
CA VAL A 66 3.44 -11.31 8.47
C VAL A 66 3.94 -12.51 9.28
N GLU A 67 3.53 -12.59 10.54
CA GLU A 67 3.81 -13.70 11.46
C GLU A 67 2.56 -14.56 11.71
#